data_AF-A0A7C2IZX3-F1
#
_entry.id   AF-A0A7C2IZX3-F1
#
_cell.length_a   1.000
_cell.length_b   1.000
_cell.length_c   1.000
_cell.angle_alpha   90.00
_cell.angle_beta   90.00
_cell.angle_gamma   90.00
#
_symmetry.space_group_name_H-M   'P 1'
#
loop_
_entity.id
_entity.type
_entity.pdbx_description
1 polymer ?
#
loop_
_entity_poly.entity_id
_entity_poly.type
_entity_poly.pdbx_seq_one_letter_code
_entity_poly.pdbx_strand_id
1 'polypeptide(L)'
;MLPVTDLYSSLVFAENNGLLADLGRLYAGLPEKECAGCAACCTNPPPAAFVEYLNVYRYLREKLAGKEAAVLKRVAEFFFLELADPEQRCPFYEAGSGCLVSPVRPLGCRLFGMLQAPDYEESEKERVARLQAVAALFRTNYGIELPPAVLAARPYCDRREKEGLQQLTGAEAKENKMRLLVLDAGVVAPEPVFQERTFFPLPIHLAMTVLNTGVRAKRVEVTRAFLAGSRELLEKYVGRVAGFRL
;
A
#
# COMPACT_ATOMS: atom_id res chain seq x y z
N MET A 1 3.99 8.59 11.98
CA MET A 1 4.89 8.54 10.82
C MET A 1 5.82 9.72 10.84
N LEU A 2 7.04 9.47 10.38
CA LEU A 2 8.18 10.35 10.44
C LEU A 2 8.03 11.55 9.47
N PRO A 3 8.46 12.77 9.84
CA PRO A 3 8.64 13.87 8.89
C PRO A 3 9.70 13.51 7.82
N VAL A 4 9.72 14.25 6.72
CA VAL A 4 10.57 13.95 5.54
C VAL A 4 12.07 13.90 5.89
N THR A 5 12.54 14.74 6.82
CA THR A 5 13.93 14.74 7.30
C THR A 5 14.31 13.43 7.97
N ASP A 6 13.38 12.87 8.74
CA ASP A 6 13.56 11.62 9.45
C ASP A 6 13.46 10.45 8.47
N LEU A 7 12.63 10.56 7.42
CA LEU A 7 12.56 9.59 6.34
C LEU A 7 13.88 9.44 5.58
N TYR A 8 14.53 10.57 5.24
CA TYR A 8 15.84 10.53 4.56
C TYR A 8 16.90 9.90 5.47
N SER A 9 16.91 10.25 6.75
CA SER A 9 17.82 9.66 7.73
C SER A 9 17.60 8.15 7.88
N SER A 10 16.35 7.70 7.94
CA SER A 10 16.00 6.27 7.95
C SER A 10 16.40 5.55 6.66
N LEU A 11 16.26 6.19 5.49
CA LEU A 11 16.69 5.62 4.22
C LEU A 11 18.21 5.41 4.20
N VAL A 12 18.98 6.45 4.54
CA VAL A 12 20.45 6.38 4.61
C VAL A 12 20.90 5.32 5.61
N PHE A 13 20.24 5.25 6.78
CA PHE A 13 20.49 4.20 7.75
C PHE A 13 20.23 2.80 7.16
N ALA A 14 19.09 2.59 6.50
CA ALA A 14 18.73 1.31 5.92
C ALA A 14 19.69 0.87 4.80
N GLU A 15 20.23 1.82 4.03
CA GLU A 15 21.26 1.56 3.02
C GLU A 15 22.59 1.18 3.65
N ASN A 16 23.08 1.98 4.60
CA ASN A 16 24.38 1.76 5.25
C ASN A 16 24.42 0.45 6.05
N ASN A 17 23.27 0.00 6.58
CA ASN A 17 23.16 -1.25 7.32
C ASN A 17 22.74 -2.44 6.43
N GLY A 18 22.68 -2.26 5.11
CA GLY A 18 22.41 -3.36 4.17
C GLY A 18 20.95 -3.87 4.17
N LEU A 19 20.03 -3.22 4.87
CA LEU A 19 18.64 -3.68 5.00
C LEU A 19 17.90 -3.74 3.66
N LEU A 20 18.18 -2.81 2.75
CA LEU A 20 17.60 -2.84 1.40
C LEU A 20 18.17 -3.97 0.55
N ALA A 21 19.43 -4.36 0.79
CA ALA A 21 20.03 -5.51 0.12
C ALA A 21 19.47 -6.83 0.68
N ASP A 22 19.25 -6.92 2.00
CA ASP A 22 18.55 -8.05 2.63
C ASP A 22 17.11 -8.18 2.15
N LEU A 23 16.39 -7.07 1.99
CA LEU A 23 15.06 -7.06 1.39
C LEU A 23 15.10 -7.64 -0.04
N GLY A 24 16.09 -7.24 -0.83
CA GLY A 24 16.33 -7.80 -2.16
C GLY A 24 16.57 -9.31 -2.13
N ARG A 25 17.39 -9.80 -1.20
CA ARG A 25 17.65 -11.24 -1.01
C ARG A 25 16.39 -12.00 -0.60
N LEU A 26 15.59 -11.46 0.31
CA LEU A 26 14.32 -12.04 0.72
C LEU A 26 13.41 -12.24 -0.49
N TYR A 27 13.28 -11.21 -1.33
CA TYR A 27 12.42 -11.27 -2.50
C TYR A 27 12.95 -12.13 -3.63
N ALA A 28 14.27 -12.22 -3.81
CA ALA A 28 14.88 -13.09 -4.80
C ALA A 28 14.61 -14.59 -4.52
N GLY A 29 14.30 -14.94 -3.26
CA GLY A 29 13.90 -16.28 -2.87
C GLY A 29 12.40 -16.58 -3.03
N LEU A 30 11.57 -15.62 -3.46
CA LEU A 30 10.15 -15.83 -3.67
C LEU A 30 9.89 -16.49 -5.04
N PRO A 31 8.86 -17.34 -5.16
CA PRO A 31 8.45 -17.84 -6.47
C PRO A 31 8.03 -16.69 -7.38
N GLU A 32 8.43 -16.77 -8.65
CA GLU A 32 7.98 -15.82 -9.68
C GLU A 32 6.79 -16.38 -10.46
N LYS A 33 5.87 -15.50 -10.88
CA LYS A 33 4.72 -15.86 -11.70
C LYS A 33 4.51 -14.80 -12.76
N GLU A 34 4.13 -15.24 -13.96
CA GLU A 34 3.78 -14.31 -15.02
C GLU A 34 2.50 -13.54 -14.68
N CYS A 35 2.61 -12.22 -14.65
CA CYS A 35 1.48 -11.33 -14.45
C CYS A 35 0.94 -10.88 -15.80
N ALA A 36 -0.30 -11.23 -16.13
CA ALA A 36 -0.96 -10.76 -17.36
C ALA A 36 -1.54 -9.33 -17.25
N GLY A 37 -1.02 -8.51 -16.33
CA GLY A 37 -1.25 -7.06 -16.31
C GLY A 37 -2.69 -6.59 -16.08
N CYS A 38 -3.61 -7.45 -15.60
CA CYS A 38 -5.04 -7.09 -15.49
C CYS A 38 -5.40 -6.09 -14.39
N ALA A 39 -4.42 -5.63 -13.61
CA ALA A 39 -4.60 -4.67 -12.52
C ALA A 39 -5.55 -5.08 -11.37
N ALA A 40 -5.98 -6.35 -11.29
CA ALA A 40 -6.84 -6.82 -10.20
C ALA A 40 -6.22 -6.63 -8.81
N CYS A 41 -4.89 -6.77 -8.68
CA CYS A 41 -4.18 -6.51 -7.43
C CYS A 41 -4.13 -5.01 -7.06
N CYS A 42 -4.48 -4.12 -7.98
CA CYS A 42 -4.41 -2.67 -7.79
C CYS A 42 -5.69 -2.05 -7.25
N THR A 43 -6.79 -2.79 -7.08
CA THR A 43 -8.07 -2.26 -6.57
C THR A 43 -8.06 -2.01 -5.06
N ASN A 44 -7.18 -2.68 -4.31
CA ASN A 44 -6.95 -2.43 -2.89
C ASN A 44 -5.49 -2.80 -2.55
N PRO A 45 -4.58 -1.82 -2.56
CA PRO A 45 -3.15 -2.07 -2.40
C PRO A 45 -2.89 -2.70 -1.02
N PRO A 46 -2.16 -3.83 -0.97
CA PRO A 46 -1.87 -4.49 0.30
C PRO A 46 -0.97 -3.60 1.19
N PRO A 47 -1.01 -3.81 2.50
CA PRO A 47 -0.08 -3.16 3.42
C PRO A 47 1.38 -3.47 3.07
N ALA A 48 2.25 -2.52 3.41
CA ALA A 48 3.69 -2.58 3.23
C ALA A 48 4.39 -2.20 4.54
N ALA A 49 5.52 -2.88 4.80
CA ALA A 49 6.42 -2.56 5.89
C ALA A 49 7.15 -1.24 5.61
N PHE A 50 7.66 -0.60 6.65
CA PHE A 50 8.37 0.67 6.51
C PHE A 50 9.65 0.53 5.67
N VAL A 51 10.40 -0.56 5.79
CA VAL A 51 11.57 -0.87 4.96
C VAL A 51 11.22 -1.02 3.47
N GLU A 52 10.04 -1.58 3.15
CA GLU A 52 9.55 -1.66 1.76
C GLU A 52 9.20 -0.26 1.25
N TYR A 53 8.57 0.56 2.10
CA TYR A 53 8.30 1.95 1.77
C TYR A 53 9.59 2.73 1.50
N LEU A 54 10.65 2.56 2.31
CA LEU A 54 11.94 3.20 2.06
C LEU A 54 12.52 2.80 0.69
N ASN A 55 12.48 1.52 0.35
CA ASN A 55 12.95 1.03 -0.95
C ASN A 55 12.15 1.64 -2.12
N VAL A 56 10.83 1.71 -1.98
CA VAL A 56 9.98 2.35 -2.98
C VAL A 56 10.25 3.85 -3.06
N TYR A 57 10.33 4.54 -1.93
CA TYR A 57 10.59 5.98 -1.89
C TYR A 57 11.89 6.33 -2.61
N ARG A 58 12.96 5.58 -2.35
CA ARG A 58 14.22 5.68 -3.11
C ARG A 58 14.01 5.49 -4.61
N TYR A 59 13.32 4.42 -5.00
CA TYR A 59 13.05 4.14 -6.41
C TYR A 59 12.25 5.25 -7.10
N LEU A 60 11.24 5.83 -6.43
CA LEU A 60 10.45 6.94 -6.97
C LEU A 60 11.36 8.15 -7.28
N ARG A 61 12.26 8.49 -6.36
CA ARG A 61 13.21 9.60 -6.51
C ARG A 61 14.19 9.39 -7.65
N GLU A 62 14.70 8.18 -7.80
CA GLU A 62 15.76 7.88 -8.77
C GLU A 62 15.26 7.56 -10.17
N LYS A 63 14.07 6.95 -10.29
CA LYS A 63 13.63 6.29 -11.54
C LYS A 63 12.32 6.85 -12.11
N LEU A 64 11.59 7.68 -11.37
CA LEU A 64 10.31 8.24 -11.81
C LEU A 64 10.33 9.76 -12.02
N ALA A 65 11.51 10.26 -12.41
CA ALA A 65 11.71 11.65 -12.83
C ALA A 65 10.70 12.06 -13.90
N GLY A 66 9.97 13.15 -13.67
CA GLY A 66 8.93 13.69 -14.54
C GLY A 66 7.53 13.09 -14.35
N LYS A 67 7.36 12.04 -13.53
CA LYS A 67 6.04 11.45 -13.20
C LYS A 67 5.58 11.75 -11.77
N GLU A 68 6.42 12.38 -10.96
CA GLU A 68 6.20 12.58 -9.52
C GLU A 68 4.91 13.33 -9.25
N ALA A 69 4.72 14.49 -9.89
CA ALA A 69 3.53 15.31 -9.66
C ALA A 69 2.21 14.54 -9.94
N ALA A 70 2.19 13.72 -10.99
CA ALA A 70 1.03 12.90 -11.33
C ALA A 70 0.80 11.76 -10.33
N VAL A 71 1.87 11.09 -9.89
CA VAL A 71 1.81 10.05 -8.85
C VAL A 71 1.35 10.66 -7.53
N LEU A 72 1.93 11.78 -7.11
CA LEU A 72 1.60 12.46 -5.85
C LEU A 72 0.14 12.92 -5.80
N LYS A 73 -0.40 13.44 -6.91
CA LYS A 73 -1.83 13.78 -7.00
C LYS A 73 -2.71 12.54 -6.77
N ARG A 74 -2.42 11.43 -7.46
CA ARG A 74 -3.15 10.16 -7.27
C ARG A 74 -3.01 9.63 -5.85
N VAL A 75 -1.85 9.76 -5.23
CA VAL A 75 -1.60 9.36 -3.84
C VAL A 75 -2.43 10.18 -2.87
N ALA A 76 -2.48 11.50 -3.04
CA ALA A 76 -3.31 12.37 -2.22
C ALA A 76 -4.80 12.05 -2.39
N GLU A 77 -5.26 11.84 -3.62
CA GLU A 77 -6.65 11.45 -3.90
C GLU A 77 -6.99 10.11 -3.23
N PHE A 78 -6.15 9.09 -3.43
CA PHE A 78 -6.31 7.78 -2.81
C PHE A 78 -6.38 7.86 -1.29
N PHE A 79 -5.51 8.66 -0.65
CA PHE A 79 -5.55 8.86 0.80
C PHE A 79 -6.92 9.35 1.30
N PHE A 80 -7.56 10.26 0.57
CA PHE A 80 -8.88 10.76 0.93
C PHE A 80 -10.02 9.79 0.59
N LEU A 81 -9.87 9.04 -0.50
CA LEU A 81 -10.98 8.31 -1.12
C LEU A 81 -10.90 6.78 -1.05
N GLU A 82 -9.83 6.16 -0.52
CA GLU A 82 -9.68 4.68 -0.53
C GLU A 82 -10.85 3.91 0.12
N LEU A 83 -11.59 4.56 1.03
CA LEU A 83 -12.77 4.00 1.70
C LEU A 83 -14.10 4.54 1.17
N ALA A 84 -14.07 5.48 0.22
CA ALA A 84 -15.23 6.27 -0.21
C ALA A 84 -15.58 6.06 -1.68
N ASP A 85 -14.60 5.72 -2.51
CA ASP A 85 -14.75 5.60 -3.95
C ASP A 85 -14.30 4.20 -4.41
N PRO A 86 -15.23 3.34 -4.87
CA PRO A 86 -14.89 1.99 -5.33
C PRO A 86 -14.07 1.96 -6.63
N GLU A 87 -13.99 3.09 -7.35
CA GLU A 87 -13.17 3.21 -8.55
C GLU A 87 -11.72 3.55 -8.25
N GLN A 88 -11.36 3.78 -6.98
CA GLN A 88 -9.98 3.97 -6.60
C GLN A 88 -9.12 2.77 -7.00
N ARG A 89 -7.95 3.09 -7.52
CA ARG A 89 -6.91 2.12 -7.87
C ARG A 89 -5.60 2.59 -7.23
N CYS A 90 -4.65 1.66 -7.13
CA CYS A 90 -3.31 1.93 -6.66
C CYS A 90 -2.71 3.11 -7.45
N PRO A 91 -2.28 4.19 -6.78
CA PRO A 91 -1.69 5.37 -7.42
C PRO A 91 -0.46 5.11 -8.28
N PHE A 92 0.18 3.95 -8.10
CA PHE A 92 1.33 3.52 -8.89
C PHE A 92 0.95 2.71 -10.14
N TYR A 93 -0.34 2.43 -10.35
CA TYR A 93 -0.82 1.80 -11.58
C TYR A 93 -1.13 2.86 -12.63
N GLU A 94 -0.62 2.67 -13.84
CA GLU A 94 -0.88 3.52 -15.00
C GLU A 94 -1.43 2.65 -16.14
N ALA A 95 -2.63 2.96 -16.62
CA ALA A 95 -3.25 2.23 -17.72
C ALA A 95 -2.32 2.21 -18.94
N GLY A 96 -2.16 1.04 -19.57
CA GLY A 96 -1.25 0.83 -20.70
C GLY A 96 0.24 0.71 -20.33
N SER A 97 0.68 1.26 -19.20
CA SER A 97 2.09 1.17 -18.74
C SER A 97 2.31 0.20 -17.57
N GLY A 98 1.25 -0.24 -16.89
CA GLY A 98 1.32 -1.18 -15.78
C GLY A 98 1.72 -0.52 -14.44
N CYS A 99 2.36 -1.29 -13.57
CA CYS A 99 2.78 -0.83 -12.25
C CYS A 99 4.13 -0.10 -12.32
N LEU A 100 4.12 1.20 -12.02
CA LEU A 100 5.30 2.08 -12.04
C LEU A 100 6.38 1.66 -11.05
N VAL A 101 6.00 0.95 -9.98
CA VAL A 101 6.92 0.46 -8.93
C VAL A 101 7.11 -1.06 -9.00
N SER A 102 6.81 -1.69 -10.14
CA SER A 102 6.90 -3.15 -10.30
C SER A 102 8.21 -3.78 -9.81
N PRO A 103 9.41 -3.20 -10.08
CA PRO A 103 10.68 -3.78 -9.61
C PRO A 103 10.79 -3.85 -8.08
N VAL A 104 10.29 -2.83 -7.41
CA VAL A 104 10.39 -2.64 -5.95
C VAL A 104 9.05 -2.86 -5.23
N ARG A 105 8.10 -3.56 -5.86
CA ARG A 105 6.77 -3.80 -5.29
C ARG A 105 6.84 -4.52 -3.91
N PRO A 106 5.97 -4.18 -2.94
CA PRO A 106 5.94 -4.81 -1.62
C PRO A 106 5.63 -6.31 -1.66
N LEU A 107 5.91 -7.02 -0.57
CA LEU A 107 5.66 -8.45 -0.38
C LEU A 107 4.20 -8.80 -0.67
N GLY A 108 3.25 -8.04 -0.12
CA GLY A 108 1.82 -8.28 -0.36
C GLY A 108 1.45 -8.26 -1.86
N CYS A 109 2.10 -7.41 -2.66
CA CYS A 109 1.91 -7.37 -4.10
C CYS A 109 2.57 -8.56 -4.82
N ARG A 110 3.68 -9.09 -4.28
CA ARG A 110 4.38 -10.27 -4.81
C ARG A 110 3.64 -11.57 -4.53
N LEU A 111 3.03 -11.67 -3.36
CA LEU A 111 2.27 -12.84 -2.93
C LEU A 111 0.86 -12.90 -3.53
N PHE A 112 0.39 -11.82 -4.17
CA PHE A 112 -0.94 -11.81 -4.78
C PHE A 112 -1.03 -12.85 -5.91
N GLY A 113 -1.93 -13.82 -5.75
CA GLY A 113 -2.07 -14.94 -6.67
C GLY A 113 -1.00 -16.03 -6.52
N MET A 114 -0.22 -16.01 -5.44
CA MET A 114 0.72 -17.08 -5.07
C MET A 114 0.17 -17.99 -3.98
N LEU A 115 -0.77 -17.50 -3.16
CA LEU A 115 -1.40 -18.29 -2.12
C LEU A 115 -2.29 -19.37 -2.72
N GLN A 116 -2.30 -20.55 -2.09
CA GLN A 116 -3.31 -21.57 -2.35
C GLN A 116 -4.72 -21.01 -2.09
N ALA A 117 -5.70 -21.45 -2.89
CA ALA A 117 -7.09 -21.01 -2.78
C ALA A 117 -7.66 -21.02 -1.35
N PRO A 118 -7.55 -22.11 -0.55
CA PRO A 118 -8.08 -22.11 0.82
C PRO A 118 -7.40 -21.08 1.73
N ASP A 119 -6.07 -20.93 1.65
CA ASP A 119 -5.31 -19.95 2.44
C ASP A 119 -5.66 -18.51 2.03
N TYR A 120 -5.87 -18.28 0.72
CA TYR A 120 -6.34 -16.99 0.22
C TYR A 120 -7.72 -16.65 0.76
N GLU A 121 -8.67 -17.59 0.71
CA GLU A 121 -10.03 -17.39 1.19
C GLU A 121 -10.07 -17.06 2.68
N GLU A 122 -9.27 -17.75 3.50
CA GLU A 122 -9.12 -17.45 4.92
C GLU A 122 -8.57 -16.02 5.14
N SER A 123 -7.45 -15.70 4.49
CA SER A 123 -6.83 -14.37 4.60
C SER A 123 -7.75 -13.24 4.15
N GLU A 124 -8.54 -13.49 3.10
CA GLU A 124 -9.47 -12.52 2.55
C GLU A 124 -10.70 -12.33 3.46
N LYS A 125 -11.21 -13.39 4.10
CA LYS A 125 -12.25 -13.29 5.13
C LYS A 125 -11.80 -12.42 6.30
N GLU A 126 -10.60 -12.63 6.81
CA GLU A 126 -10.05 -11.80 7.89
C GLU A 126 -9.92 -10.33 7.48
N ARG A 127 -9.45 -10.08 6.25
CA ARG A 127 -9.31 -8.73 5.72
C ARG A 127 -10.66 -8.03 5.62
N VAL A 128 -11.68 -8.70 5.09
CA VAL A 128 -13.04 -8.16 4.98
C VAL A 128 -13.61 -7.87 6.37
N ALA A 129 -13.41 -8.76 7.35
CA ALA A 129 -13.84 -8.52 8.74
C ALA A 129 -13.18 -7.27 9.34
N ARG A 130 -11.87 -7.07 9.12
CA ARG A 130 -11.15 -5.85 9.54
C ARG A 130 -11.71 -4.59 8.86
N LEU A 131 -12.00 -4.65 7.55
CA LEU A 131 -12.62 -3.52 6.85
C LEU A 131 -14.03 -3.20 7.36
N GLN A 132 -14.83 -4.22 7.67
CA GLN A 132 -16.16 -4.03 8.26
C GLN A 132 -16.07 -3.37 9.63
N ALA A 133 -15.08 -3.72 10.45
CA ALA A 133 -14.83 -3.05 11.73
C ALA A 133 -14.47 -1.56 11.53
N VAL A 134 -13.64 -1.23 10.52
CA VAL A 134 -13.34 0.16 10.15
C VAL A 134 -14.61 0.90 9.69
N ALA A 135 -15.43 0.27 8.84
CA ALA A 135 -16.70 0.85 8.39
C ALA A 135 -17.64 1.15 9.55
N ALA A 136 -17.73 0.24 10.53
CA ALA A 136 -18.51 0.46 11.75
C ALA A 136 -18.00 1.67 12.55
N LEU A 137 -16.68 1.83 12.70
CA LEU A 137 -16.10 3.01 13.35
C LEU A 137 -16.43 4.31 12.60
N PHE A 138 -16.39 4.30 11.26
CA PHE A 138 -16.78 5.47 10.46
C PHE A 138 -18.24 5.86 10.67
N ARG A 139 -19.13 4.86 10.73
CA ARG A 139 -20.55 5.06 11.01
C ARG A 139 -20.77 5.62 12.41
N THR A 140 -20.22 4.98 13.44
CA THR A 140 -20.44 5.35 14.84
C THR A 140 -19.82 6.70 15.19
N ASN A 141 -18.59 6.96 14.75
CA ASN A 141 -17.86 8.16 15.18
C ASN A 141 -18.15 9.38 14.31
N TYR A 142 -18.52 9.18 13.04
CA TYR A 142 -18.62 10.28 12.07
C TYR A 142 -19.96 10.35 11.32
N GLY A 143 -20.86 9.39 11.53
CA GLY A 143 -22.13 9.30 10.81
C GLY A 143 -21.95 9.05 9.31
N ILE A 144 -20.83 8.45 8.90
CA ILE A 144 -20.51 8.20 7.49
C ILE A 144 -20.78 6.74 7.16
N GLU A 145 -21.64 6.50 6.17
CA GLU A 145 -21.85 5.17 5.60
C GLU A 145 -20.93 4.99 4.39
N LEU A 146 -20.05 3.98 4.46
CA LEU A 146 -19.13 3.67 3.37
C LEU A 146 -19.83 2.82 2.29
N PRO A 147 -19.51 3.00 1.00
CA PRO A 147 -20.12 2.20 -0.06
C PRO A 147 -19.84 0.70 0.10
N PRO A 148 -20.83 -0.19 -0.08
CA PRO A 148 -20.62 -1.65 0.03
C PRO A 148 -19.52 -2.19 -0.89
N ALA A 149 -19.36 -1.58 -2.07
CA ALA A 149 -18.35 -1.98 -3.05
C ALA A 149 -16.90 -1.81 -2.54
N VAL A 150 -16.62 -0.82 -1.67
CA VAL A 150 -15.27 -0.68 -1.08
C VAL A 150 -14.97 -1.73 -0.01
N LEU A 151 -16.01 -2.38 0.52
CA LEU A 151 -15.93 -3.42 1.54
C LEU A 151 -15.91 -4.83 0.94
N ALA A 152 -16.03 -4.95 -0.38
CA ALA A 152 -16.10 -6.23 -1.06
C ALA A 152 -14.79 -7.04 -0.93
N ALA A 153 -14.96 -8.37 -0.97
CA ALA A 153 -13.83 -9.28 -1.09
C ALA A 153 -13.15 -9.10 -2.46
N ARG A 154 -11.82 -9.22 -2.48
CA ARG A 154 -11.03 -9.22 -3.70
C ARG A 154 -11.18 -10.57 -4.41
N PRO A 155 -11.12 -10.58 -5.75
CA PRO A 155 -11.15 -11.83 -6.50
C PRO A 155 -9.88 -12.64 -6.26
N TYR A 156 -10.02 -13.96 -6.12
CA TYR A 156 -8.88 -14.87 -6.16
C TYR A 156 -8.23 -14.82 -7.54
N CYS A 157 -6.89 -14.85 -7.58
CA CYS A 157 -6.15 -14.92 -8.83
C CYS A 157 -5.82 -16.37 -9.16
N ASP A 158 -6.70 -16.99 -9.93
CA ASP A 158 -6.68 -18.40 -10.34
C ASP A 158 -5.70 -18.74 -11.47
N ARG A 159 -4.90 -17.76 -11.93
CA ARG A 159 -4.09 -17.95 -13.14
C ARG A 159 -3.11 -19.10 -12.94
N ARG A 160 -3.28 -20.11 -13.78
CA ARG A 160 -2.60 -21.40 -13.71
C ARG A 160 -1.10 -21.23 -13.57
N GLU A 161 -0.53 -21.97 -12.63
CA GLU A 161 0.90 -22.21 -12.57
C GLU A 161 1.38 -22.60 -13.97
N LYS A 162 2.50 -22.02 -14.44
CA LYS A 162 3.30 -22.78 -15.41
C LYS A 162 3.64 -24.10 -14.74
N GLU A 163 3.65 -25.20 -15.49
CA GLU A 163 4.10 -26.49 -14.97
C GLU A 163 5.40 -26.29 -14.16
N GLY A 164 5.35 -26.56 -12.86
CA GLY A 164 6.49 -26.43 -11.94
C GLY A 164 6.58 -25.15 -11.09
N LEU A 165 5.64 -24.19 -11.17
CA LEU A 165 5.61 -23.06 -10.24
C LEU A 165 4.87 -23.42 -8.95
N GLN A 166 5.59 -23.43 -7.82
CA GLN A 166 5.04 -23.79 -6.52
C GLN A 166 4.15 -22.67 -5.95
N GLN A 167 2.88 -22.97 -5.71
CA GLN A 167 2.01 -22.18 -4.84
C GLN A 167 2.54 -22.16 -3.40
N LEU A 168 2.37 -21.03 -2.73
CA LEU A 168 2.71 -20.85 -1.33
C LEU A 168 1.51 -21.19 -0.45
N THR A 169 1.79 -21.93 0.62
CA THR A 169 0.89 -22.11 1.75
C THR A 169 0.79 -20.81 2.56
N GLY A 170 -0.28 -20.71 3.36
CA GLY A 170 -0.45 -19.62 4.32
C GLY A 170 0.68 -19.56 5.34
N ALA A 171 1.27 -20.71 5.70
CA ALA A 171 2.42 -20.78 6.61
C ALA A 171 3.68 -20.15 5.99
N GLU A 172 4.01 -20.49 4.75
CA GLU A 172 5.17 -19.90 4.04
C GLU A 172 4.98 -18.39 3.83
N ALA A 173 3.77 -17.93 3.53
CA ALA A 173 3.47 -16.51 3.42
C ALA A 173 3.65 -15.78 4.76
N LYS A 174 3.21 -16.39 5.87
CA LYS A 174 3.42 -15.87 7.23
C LYS A 174 4.91 -15.83 7.60
N GLU A 175 5.67 -16.86 7.25
CA GLU A 175 7.12 -16.90 7.47
C GLU A 175 7.83 -15.76 6.71
N ASN A 176 7.51 -15.57 5.43
CA ASN A 176 8.06 -14.46 4.65
C ASN A 176 7.69 -13.10 5.25
N LYS A 177 6.46 -12.94 5.76
CA LYS A 177 6.04 -11.74 6.49
C LYS A 177 6.87 -11.55 7.76
N MET A 178 7.11 -12.60 8.54
CA MET A 178 7.95 -12.50 9.75
C MET A 178 9.38 -12.09 9.43
N ARG A 179 9.98 -12.66 8.39
CA ARG A 179 11.31 -12.26 7.91
C ARG A 179 11.35 -10.80 7.49
N LEU A 180 10.29 -10.31 6.84
CA LEU A 180 10.13 -8.90 6.50
C LEU A 180 10.04 -8.01 7.76
N LEU A 181 9.24 -8.41 8.76
CA LEU A 181 9.09 -7.65 10.01
C LEU A 181 10.40 -7.57 10.80
N VAL A 182 11.25 -8.59 10.74
CA VAL A 182 12.60 -8.54 11.33
C VAL A 182 13.45 -7.46 10.67
N LEU A 183 13.38 -7.32 9.34
CA LEU A 183 14.06 -6.23 8.63
C LEU A 183 13.47 -4.87 9.01
N ASP A 184 12.15 -4.78 9.16
CA ASP A 184 11.46 -3.54 9.53
C ASP A 184 11.83 -3.08 10.95
N ALA A 185 11.98 -4.03 11.88
CA ALA A 185 12.44 -3.80 13.24
C ALA A 185 13.91 -3.32 13.32
N GLY A 186 14.67 -3.43 12.22
CA GLY A 186 15.99 -2.80 12.10
C GLY A 186 15.92 -1.29 11.96
N VAL A 187 14.78 -0.74 11.48
CA VAL A 187 14.59 0.70 11.25
C VAL A 187 13.65 1.33 12.28
N VAL A 188 12.60 0.62 12.67
CA VAL A 188 11.58 1.09 13.60
C VAL A 188 11.64 0.25 14.88
N ALA A 189 11.24 0.85 16.01
CA ALA A 189 11.18 0.12 17.27
C ALA A 189 10.40 -1.21 17.11
N PRO A 190 10.89 -2.33 17.68
CA PRO A 190 10.29 -3.65 17.44
C PRO A 190 8.82 -3.78 17.85
N GLU A 191 8.42 -3.16 18.96
CA GLU A 191 7.05 -3.27 19.49
C GLU A 191 5.96 -2.84 18.48
N PRO A 192 5.98 -1.60 17.93
CA PRO A 192 4.99 -1.20 16.93
C PRO A 192 5.08 -2.01 15.63
N VAL A 193 6.24 -2.57 15.27
CA VAL A 193 6.41 -3.43 14.09
C VAL A 193 5.67 -4.76 14.27
N PHE A 194 5.92 -5.46 15.38
CA PHE A 194 5.27 -6.75 15.67
C PHE A 194 3.78 -6.62 15.99
N GLN A 195 3.32 -5.44 16.40
CA GLN A 195 1.89 -5.10 16.51
C GLN A 195 1.29 -4.61 15.19
N GLU A 196 2.05 -4.62 14.09
CA GLU A 196 1.65 -4.18 12.74
C GLU A 196 1.19 -2.71 12.69
N ARG A 197 1.58 -1.88 13.66
CA ARG A 197 1.22 -0.45 13.72
C ARG A 197 1.97 0.40 12.69
N THR A 198 2.97 -0.17 12.02
CA THR A 198 3.71 0.45 10.91
C THR A 198 3.26 -0.08 9.55
N PHE A 199 2.37 -1.06 9.51
CA PHE A 199 2.02 -1.83 8.31
C PHE A 199 0.84 -1.17 7.59
N PHE A 200 1.14 -0.18 6.73
CA PHE A 200 0.14 0.58 5.97
C PHE A 200 0.31 0.35 4.47
N PRO A 201 -0.76 0.50 3.66
CA PRO A 201 -0.61 0.49 2.22
C PRO A 201 0.43 1.53 1.77
N LEU A 202 1.24 1.16 0.77
CA LEU A 202 2.30 2.02 0.24
C LEU A 202 1.83 3.44 -0.13
N PRO A 203 0.64 3.64 -0.74
CA PRO A 203 0.13 4.99 -0.99
C PRO A 203 -0.13 5.78 0.29
N ILE A 204 -0.54 5.13 1.38
CA ILE A 204 -0.78 5.79 2.66
C ILE A 204 0.54 6.23 3.31
N HIS A 205 1.58 5.41 3.27
CA HIS A 205 2.94 5.82 3.68
C HIS A 205 3.41 7.08 2.93
N LEU A 206 3.26 7.08 1.60
CA LEU A 206 3.66 8.21 0.77
C LEU A 206 2.79 9.44 1.02
N ALA A 207 1.47 9.28 1.11
CA ALA A 207 0.55 10.36 1.46
C ALA A 207 0.91 10.98 2.81
N MET A 208 1.27 10.17 3.79
CA MET A 208 1.66 10.64 5.12
C MET A 208 3.02 11.34 5.15
N THR A 209 3.85 11.14 4.13
CA THR A 209 5.12 11.86 3.93
C THR A 209 4.89 13.22 3.26
N VAL A 210 4.00 13.28 2.26
CA VAL A 210 3.81 14.49 1.44
C VAL A 210 2.70 15.42 1.95
N LEU A 211 1.72 14.88 2.67
CA LEU A 211 0.64 15.66 3.28
C LEU A 211 1.02 16.03 4.72
N ASN A 212 1.00 17.33 5.03
CA ASN A 212 1.19 17.79 6.39
C ASN A 212 0.05 17.33 7.32
N THR A 213 0.29 17.33 8.64
CA THR A 213 -0.66 16.87 9.66
C THR A 213 -2.02 17.56 9.58
N GLY A 214 -2.05 18.87 9.31
CA GLY A 214 -3.30 19.61 9.18
C GLY A 214 -4.16 19.13 8.01
N VAL A 215 -3.55 18.86 6.85
CA VAL A 215 -4.27 18.33 5.68
C VAL A 215 -4.73 16.89 5.92
N ARG A 216 -3.91 16.06 6.57
CA ARG A 216 -4.30 14.69 6.92
C ARG A 216 -5.50 14.64 7.86
N ALA A 217 -5.58 15.58 8.82
CA ALA A 217 -6.72 15.69 9.74
C ALA A 217 -8.05 16.00 9.02
N LYS A 218 -8.01 16.50 7.77
CA LYS A 218 -9.19 16.79 6.96
C LYS A 218 -9.76 15.56 6.25
N ARG A 219 -9.19 14.37 6.46
CA ARG A 219 -9.61 13.14 5.78
C ARG A 219 -11.11 12.88 5.87
N VAL A 220 -11.66 12.87 7.09
CA VAL A 220 -13.09 12.62 7.34
C VAL A 220 -13.98 13.68 6.68
N GLU A 221 -13.58 14.95 6.73
CA GLU A 221 -14.31 16.07 6.13
C GLU A 221 -14.38 15.94 4.60
N VAL A 222 -13.25 15.61 3.96
CA VAL A 222 -13.15 15.39 2.51
C VAL A 222 -13.97 14.17 2.10
N THR A 223 -13.83 13.06 2.81
CA THR A 223 -14.63 11.83 2.56
C THR A 223 -16.13 12.11 2.62
N ARG A 224 -16.59 12.86 3.64
CA ARG A 224 -18.01 13.23 3.78
C ARG A 224 -18.49 14.11 2.62
N ALA A 225 -17.72 15.14 2.27
CA ALA A 225 -18.06 16.03 1.16
C ALA A 225 -18.13 15.27 -0.17
N PHE A 226 -17.19 14.34 -0.40
CA PHE A 226 -17.17 13.48 -1.59
C PHE A 226 -18.41 12.60 -1.68
N LEU A 227 -18.79 11.91 -0.59
CA LEU A 227 -19.99 11.08 -0.55
C LEU A 227 -21.28 11.88 -0.70
N ALA A 228 -21.27 13.17 -0.34
CA ALA A 228 -22.35 14.11 -0.60
C ALA A 228 -22.34 14.69 -2.04
N GLY A 229 -21.42 14.26 -2.90
CA GLY A 229 -21.32 14.66 -4.31
C GLY A 229 -20.41 15.86 -4.59
N SER A 230 -19.65 16.36 -3.61
CA SER A 230 -18.74 17.49 -3.79
C SER A 230 -17.26 17.06 -3.84
N ARG A 231 -16.55 17.50 -4.88
CA ARG A 231 -15.10 17.30 -5.03
C ARG A 231 -14.26 18.53 -4.66
N GLU A 232 -14.88 19.63 -4.24
CA GLU A 232 -14.19 20.90 -4.02
C GLU A 232 -13.07 20.80 -2.98
N LEU A 233 -13.36 20.20 -1.81
CA LEU A 233 -12.36 20.01 -0.76
C LEU A 233 -11.24 19.06 -1.20
N LEU A 234 -11.60 18.00 -1.93
CA LEU A 234 -10.63 17.05 -2.47
C LEU A 234 -9.64 17.77 -3.39
N GLU A 235 -10.14 18.50 -4.38
CA GLU A 235 -9.33 19.22 -5.36
C GLU A 235 -8.45 20.28 -4.68
N LYS A 236 -9.00 20.99 -3.69
CA LYS A 236 -8.25 21.95 -2.86
C LYS A 236 -7.04 21.31 -2.18
N TYR A 237 -7.17 20.12 -1.61
CA TYR A 237 -6.07 19.47 -0.88
C TYR A 237 -5.12 18.69 -1.80
N VAL A 238 -5.64 18.06 -2.86
CA VAL A 238 -4.82 17.41 -3.90
C VAL A 238 -3.98 18.45 -4.65
N GLY A 239 -4.48 19.66 -4.88
CA GLY A 239 -3.70 20.76 -5.47
C GLY A 239 -2.45 21.12 -4.67
N ARG A 240 -2.44 20.89 -3.35
CA ARG A 240 -1.30 21.25 -2.47
C ARG A 240 -0.09 20.33 -2.63
N VAL A 241 -0.26 19.12 -3.14
CA VAL A 241 0.88 18.20 -3.33
C VAL A 241 1.67 18.46 -4.61
N ALA A 242 1.15 19.28 -5.53
CA ALA A 242 1.79 19.55 -6.82
C ALA A 242 3.17 20.24 -6.70
N GLY A 243 3.44 20.93 -5.60
CA GLY A 243 4.72 21.59 -5.34
C GLY A 243 5.74 20.73 -4.59
N PHE A 244 5.37 19.52 -4.13
CA PHE A 244 6.26 18.66 -3.37
C PHE A 244 7.30 18.01 -4.31
N ARG A 245 8.56 18.04 -3.90
CA ARG A 245 9.67 17.40 -4.62
C ARG A 245 10.17 16.21 -3.81
N LEU A 246 10.21 15.03 -4.44
CA LEU A 246 10.62 13.78 -3.80
C LEU A 246 12.12 13.72 -3.50
#